data_AF-A0A1W9N4G4-F1
#
_entry.id   AF-A0A1W9N4G4-F1
#
_cell.length_a   1.000
_cell.length_b   1.000
_cell.length_c   1.000
_cell.angle_alpha   90.00
_cell.angle_beta   90.00
_cell.angle_gamma   90.00
#
_symmetry.space_group_name_H-M   'P 1'
#
loop_
_entity.id
_entity.type
_entity.pdbx_description
1 polymer ?
#
loop_
_entity_poly.entity_id
_entity_poly.type
_entity_poly.pdbx_seq_one_letter_code
_entity_poly.pdbx_strand_id
1 'polypeptide(L)'
;MAKIFLIVCGILILTFPIHHIFPADRHTDFSGAEDNNRRKEKDSKDSDSDGMPDEWENAYMMNGLGGLNPSKNDAQEDPDGDHLVNIDEFAYKTNPLIADTDGGGQHDGDEVASGKNPLDPDDDSEAGAAASVSLQKGWNLISLPVSPASAAISNVLSSISGYYSVIWAYRGGRWRMYDPDSPGLSDLSALEPGWGYWINMNRSETLRISGSSVSEAIPLAKGWNLVGYNALNSQPVSDALGSVKGKYVSVWTIIGGVWKVYDPANPNFSDLISMQRGYGYWIHASEACTWTLN
;
A
#
# COMPACT_ATOMS: atom_id res chain seq x y z
N MET A 1 46.26 -8.11 -41.14
CA MET A 1 47.05 -7.67 -39.96
C MET A 1 46.07 -7.62 -38.79
N ALA A 2 46.33 -8.07 -37.56
CA ALA A 2 47.18 -9.12 -36.97
C ALA A 2 46.43 -9.56 -35.68
N LYS A 3 46.29 -10.82 -35.23
CA LYS A 3 47.21 -11.95 -34.93
C LYS A 3 47.99 -11.89 -33.59
N ILE A 4 47.40 -12.55 -32.58
CA ILE A 4 47.98 -13.48 -31.56
C ILE A 4 49.04 -12.93 -30.54
N PHE A 5 48.77 -12.98 -29.22
CA PHE A 5 49.41 -13.92 -28.25
C PHE A 5 48.94 -13.81 -26.79
N LEU A 6 49.03 -14.94 -26.05
CA LEU A 6 48.95 -15.03 -24.57
C LEU A 6 50.36 -14.92 -23.95
N ILE A 7 50.48 -14.37 -22.73
CA ILE A 7 51.46 -14.77 -21.70
C ILE A 7 50.76 -14.76 -20.31
N VAL A 8 51.28 -15.49 -19.32
CA VAL A 8 50.61 -15.88 -18.05
C VAL A 8 51.41 -15.44 -16.80
N CYS A 9 50.71 -14.95 -15.76
CA CYS A 9 50.98 -15.13 -14.31
C CYS A 9 49.76 -14.58 -13.53
N GLY A 10 49.11 -15.29 -12.58
CA GLY A 10 49.49 -15.47 -11.15
C GLY A 10 48.82 -14.37 -10.28
N ILE A 11 48.20 -14.57 -9.10
CA ILE A 11 48.10 -15.63 -8.06
C ILE A 11 46.75 -15.38 -7.31
N LEU A 12 45.81 -16.35 -7.08
CA LEU A 12 45.66 -17.32 -5.95
C LEU A 12 45.60 -16.66 -4.54
N ILE A 13 44.78 -17.01 -3.52
CA ILE A 13 43.72 -18.03 -3.21
C ILE A 13 43.06 -17.58 -1.85
N LEU A 14 41.92 -17.96 -1.21
CA LEU A 14 40.79 -18.96 -1.21
C LEU A 14 39.43 -18.15 -1.10
N THR A 15 38.14 -18.56 -0.90
CA THR A 15 37.31 -19.69 -0.36
C THR A 15 37.20 -19.83 1.18
N PHE A 16 36.09 -20.23 1.86
CA PHE A 16 34.72 -20.74 1.50
C PHE A 16 33.71 -20.50 2.72
N PRO A 17 32.51 -21.12 2.90
CA PRO A 17 31.37 -20.48 3.63
C PRO A 17 30.81 -21.18 4.92
N ILE A 18 29.87 -20.49 5.60
CA ILE A 18 28.74 -20.92 6.48
C ILE A 18 28.96 -22.04 7.52
N HIS A 19 28.68 -21.77 8.81
CA HIS A 19 27.74 -22.52 9.68
C HIS A 19 27.48 -21.86 11.06
N HIS A 20 26.34 -22.19 11.70
CA HIS A 20 26.00 -21.83 13.09
C HIS A 20 26.89 -22.54 14.15
N ILE A 21 26.99 -21.98 15.37
CA ILE A 21 26.53 -22.57 16.66
C ILE A 21 27.09 -21.77 17.87
N PHE A 22 26.26 -21.55 18.90
CA PHE A 22 26.67 -20.97 20.19
C PHE A 22 27.47 -21.96 21.06
N PRO A 23 28.37 -21.44 21.94
CA PRO A 23 28.53 -22.02 23.27
C PRO A 23 28.35 -20.95 24.38
N ALA A 24 28.21 -21.39 25.63
CA ALA A 24 27.79 -20.56 26.76
C ALA A 24 28.79 -20.52 27.93
N ASP A 25 28.85 -19.34 28.56
CA ASP A 25 28.91 -19.09 30.02
C ASP A 25 30.14 -19.52 30.87
N ARG A 26 30.45 -18.66 31.87
CA ARG A 26 31.48 -18.79 32.93
C ARG A 26 32.97 -18.77 32.49
N HIS A 27 33.95 -18.38 33.33
CA HIS A 27 34.02 -18.46 34.80
C HIS A 27 34.89 -17.34 35.46
N THR A 28 34.39 -16.76 36.57
CA THR A 28 35.07 -16.06 37.69
C THR A 28 36.38 -15.23 37.52
N ASP A 29 36.23 -13.91 37.66
CA ASP A 29 36.51 -13.12 38.91
C ASP A 29 37.95 -12.76 39.38
N PHE A 30 38.01 -11.58 40.02
CA PHE A 30 39.01 -10.99 40.94
C PHE A 30 40.51 -10.90 40.59
N SER A 31 40.92 -9.70 40.13
CA SER A 31 41.98 -8.92 40.82
C SER A 31 41.70 -7.43 40.62
N GLY A 32 41.85 -6.62 41.67
CA GLY A 32 41.23 -5.29 41.74
C GLY A 32 42.18 -4.10 41.72
N ALA A 33 41.67 -2.98 41.21
CA ALA A 33 42.05 -1.63 41.60
C ALA A 33 40.76 -0.81 41.72
N GLU A 34 40.62 -0.02 42.78
CA GLU A 34 39.47 0.87 42.95
C GLU A 34 39.64 2.11 42.08
N ASP A 35 38.74 2.32 41.11
CA ASP A 35 38.47 3.66 40.58
C ASP A 35 36.98 3.97 40.77
N ASN A 36 36.66 4.56 41.92
CA ASN A 36 35.31 4.96 42.32
C ASN A 36 34.87 6.25 41.60
N ASN A 37 34.94 6.28 40.27
CA ASN A 37 34.42 7.39 39.48
C ASN A 37 33.29 6.96 38.54
N ARG A 38 32.09 7.41 38.92
CA ARG A 38 30.81 7.15 38.26
C ARG A 38 30.89 7.40 36.75
N ARG A 39 30.78 6.34 35.95
CA ARG A 39 29.97 6.41 34.74
C ARG A 39 28.50 6.50 35.15
N LYS A 40 28.11 7.66 35.66
CA LYS A 40 26.80 8.20 35.31
C LYS A 40 26.82 8.32 33.79
N GLU A 41 25.83 7.77 33.11
CA GLU A 41 25.46 8.34 31.83
C GLU A 41 25.22 9.83 32.07
N LYS A 42 25.75 10.69 31.18
CA LYS A 42 25.59 12.13 31.27
C LYS A 42 24.09 12.38 31.40
N ASP A 43 23.62 12.84 32.55
CA ASP A 43 22.21 13.19 32.75
C ASP A 43 21.89 14.27 31.72
N SER A 44 21.32 13.86 30.59
CA SER A 44 21.04 14.77 29.49
C SER A 44 19.91 15.67 29.97
N LYS A 45 20.15 16.98 29.89
CA LYS A 45 19.16 17.94 30.38
C LYS A 45 17.84 17.69 29.62
N ASP A 46 16.79 17.57 30.40
CA ASP A 46 15.40 17.39 30.01
C ASP A 46 14.68 18.49 30.81
N SER A 47 13.98 19.40 30.11
CA SER A 47 13.54 20.68 30.68
C SER A 47 12.12 20.68 31.23
N ASP A 48 11.26 19.83 30.67
CA ASP A 48 9.85 19.71 31.05
C ASP A 48 9.48 18.31 31.58
N SER A 49 10.46 17.39 31.61
CA SER A 49 10.40 16.05 32.20
C SER A 49 9.45 15.10 31.48
N ASP A 50 9.41 15.15 30.15
CA ASP A 50 8.63 14.22 29.33
C ASP A 50 9.35 12.92 28.95
N GLY A 51 10.68 12.89 29.10
CA GLY A 51 11.54 11.73 28.81
C GLY A 51 12.48 11.94 27.62
N MET A 52 12.33 13.03 26.86
CA MET A 52 13.18 13.36 25.73
C MET A 52 14.32 14.33 26.15
N PRO A 53 15.53 14.23 25.57
CA PRO A 53 16.61 15.16 25.90
C PRO A 53 16.54 16.49 25.14
N ASP A 54 16.83 17.60 25.85
CA ASP A 54 17.07 18.95 25.28
C ASP A 54 17.93 18.88 24.00
N GLU A 55 19.01 18.09 24.06
CA GLU A 55 20.02 18.03 23.00
C GLU A 55 19.52 17.33 21.73
N TRP A 56 18.47 16.51 21.83
CA TRP A 56 17.78 15.90 20.69
C TRP A 56 16.69 16.84 20.18
N GLU A 57 15.80 17.35 21.05
CA GLU A 57 14.72 18.27 20.67
C GLU A 57 15.23 19.54 19.98
N ASN A 58 16.31 20.14 20.49
CA ASN A 58 16.94 21.32 19.86
C ASN A 58 17.45 21.05 18.43
N ALA A 59 17.67 19.80 18.03
CA ALA A 59 18.08 19.46 16.66
C ALA A 59 16.92 19.55 15.65
N TYR A 60 15.68 19.33 16.12
CA TYR A 60 14.44 19.32 15.33
C TYR A 60 13.52 20.52 15.62
N MET A 61 13.94 21.44 16.49
CA MET A 61 13.20 22.66 16.84
C MET A 61 13.02 23.60 15.63
N MET A 62 11.88 23.49 14.94
CA MET A 62 11.52 24.28 13.76
C MET A 62 11.06 25.73 14.08
N ASN A 63 11.76 26.42 14.99
CA ASN A 63 11.51 27.82 15.38
C ASN A 63 10.03 28.14 15.73
N GLY A 64 9.30 27.17 16.29
CA GLY A 64 7.88 27.31 16.64
C GLY A 64 6.89 27.12 15.48
N LEU A 65 7.31 26.51 14.35
CA LEU A 65 6.47 26.21 13.19
C LEU A 65 5.91 24.78 13.15
N GLY A 66 5.93 24.03 14.27
CA GLY A 66 5.45 22.65 14.35
C GLY A 66 6.58 21.61 14.38
N GLY A 67 7.59 21.83 15.21
CA GLY A 67 8.59 20.84 15.59
C GLY A 67 8.90 20.98 17.08
N LEU A 68 9.66 20.01 17.62
CA LEU A 68 9.95 19.78 19.04
C LEU A 68 10.37 21.02 19.85
N ASN A 69 10.06 21.02 21.15
CA ASN A 69 10.19 22.18 22.01
C ASN A 69 10.62 21.85 23.47
N PRO A 70 11.92 22.01 23.82
CA PRO A 70 12.54 21.65 25.12
C PRO A 70 12.16 22.58 26.28
N SER A 71 10.85 22.69 26.52
CA SER A 71 10.15 23.54 27.50
C SER A 71 8.62 23.30 27.51
N LYS A 72 8.10 22.34 26.73
CA LYS A 72 6.69 21.96 26.60
C LYS A 72 6.63 20.49 26.16
N ASN A 73 6.44 19.60 27.14
CA ASN A 73 6.10 18.19 26.99
C ASN A 73 5.32 17.89 25.70
N ASP A 74 5.99 17.26 24.74
CA ASP A 74 5.45 16.87 23.44
C ASP A 74 5.92 15.51 22.93
N ALA A 75 6.53 14.70 23.80
CA ALA A 75 6.72 13.25 23.70
C ALA A 75 5.51 12.42 23.22
N GLN A 76 4.30 12.97 23.19
CA GLN A 76 3.06 12.32 22.74
C GLN A 76 2.37 13.06 21.58
N GLU A 77 3.07 14.00 20.95
CA GLU A 77 2.70 14.59 19.66
C GLU A 77 3.37 13.80 18.51
N ASP A 78 2.80 13.96 17.33
CA ASP A 78 3.08 13.27 16.06
C ASP A 78 3.13 14.40 15.01
N PRO A 79 4.32 14.97 14.71
CA PRO A 79 4.40 16.26 14.01
C PRO A 79 4.24 16.17 12.48
N ASP A 80 4.55 15.03 11.87
CA ASP A 80 4.45 14.79 10.43
C ASP A 80 3.24 13.91 10.02
N GLY A 81 2.62 13.19 10.96
CA GLY A 81 1.36 12.48 10.79
C GLY A 81 1.48 11.01 10.42
N ASP A 82 2.55 10.34 10.86
CA ASP A 82 2.88 8.96 10.50
C ASP A 82 2.37 7.89 11.49
N HIS A 83 1.94 8.33 12.68
CA HIS A 83 1.47 7.56 13.86
C HIS A 83 2.56 6.98 14.79
N LEU A 84 3.83 7.30 14.60
CA LEU A 84 4.90 7.17 15.59
C LEU A 84 4.98 8.48 16.37
N VAL A 85 5.03 8.42 17.71
CA VAL A 85 5.11 9.63 18.55
C VAL A 85 6.56 9.95 18.91
N ASN A 86 6.87 11.24 19.09
CA ASN A 86 8.21 11.77 19.34
C ASN A 86 9.09 10.92 20.32
N ILE A 87 8.52 10.36 21.39
CA ILE A 87 9.28 9.54 22.36
C ILE A 87 9.63 8.13 21.85
N ASP A 88 8.78 7.52 21.04
CA ASP A 88 9.07 6.25 20.38
C ASP A 88 10.06 6.49 19.23
N GLU A 89 9.90 7.58 18.49
CA GLU A 89 10.87 8.03 17.50
C GLU A 89 12.28 8.24 18.06
N PHE A 90 12.40 8.87 19.24
CA PHE A 90 13.67 8.98 19.94
C PHE A 90 14.29 7.61 20.27
N ALA A 91 13.47 6.58 20.51
CA ALA A 91 13.92 5.21 20.76
C ALA A 91 14.34 4.46 19.46
N TYR A 92 13.59 4.62 18.37
CA TYR A 92 13.90 4.06 17.05
C TYR A 92 15.00 4.82 16.30
N LYS A 93 15.21 6.10 16.63
CA LYS A 93 16.13 7.09 16.02
C LYS A 93 15.72 7.55 14.62
N THR A 94 14.42 7.66 14.43
CA THR A 94 13.77 8.25 13.26
C THR A 94 13.85 9.78 13.32
N ASN A 95 13.14 10.47 12.43
CA ASN A 95 13.17 11.92 12.28
C ASN A 95 11.76 12.51 12.46
N PRO A 96 11.48 13.21 13.59
CA PRO A 96 10.13 13.68 14.01
C PRO A 96 9.55 14.84 13.18
N LEU A 97 9.91 14.91 11.90
CA LEU A 97 9.54 15.89 10.89
C LEU A 97 9.52 15.28 9.47
N ILE A 98 9.82 13.98 9.33
CA ILE A 98 9.83 13.22 8.09
C ILE A 98 9.32 11.79 8.37
N ALA A 99 8.04 11.57 8.09
CA ALA A 99 7.26 10.33 8.19
C ALA A 99 7.79 9.08 7.41
N ASP A 100 9.02 9.13 6.89
CA ASP A 100 9.72 8.14 6.05
C ASP A 100 11.21 8.50 6.17
N THR A 101 11.87 8.03 7.24
CA THR A 101 13.18 8.56 7.65
C THR A 101 14.29 8.20 6.67
N ASP A 102 14.25 7.00 6.08
CA ASP A 102 15.31 6.50 5.19
C ASP A 102 15.02 6.63 3.69
N GLY A 103 13.76 6.87 3.30
CA GLY A 103 13.32 7.08 1.93
C GLY A 103 12.92 5.80 1.19
N GLY A 104 12.68 4.69 1.88
CA GLY A 104 12.18 3.43 1.30
C GLY A 104 10.72 3.51 0.80
N GLY A 105 9.91 4.39 1.39
CA GLY A 105 8.55 4.69 0.95
C GLY A 105 7.42 3.95 1.68
N GLN A 106 7.71 3.25 2.77
CA GLN A 106 6.78 3.01 3.88
C GLN A 106 6.87 4.20 4.88
N HIS A 107 6.04 4.20 5.93
CA HIS A 107 6.16 5.17 7.04
C HIS A 107 6.77 4.50 8.27
N ASP A 108 7.57 5.23 9.04
CA ASP A 108 8.34 4.72 10.17
C ASP A 108 7.45 4.00 11.21
N GLY A 109 6.29 4.57 11.53
CA GLY A 109 5.26 4.00 12.41
C GLY A 109 4.54 2.78 11.85
N ASP A 110 4.27 2.76 10.53
CA ASP A 110 3.72 1.58 9.84
C ASP A 110 4.73 0.42 9.84
N GLU A 111 6.03 0.73 9.78
CA GLU A 111 7.12 -0.24 9.88
C GLU A 111 7.31 -0.79 11.28
N VAL A 112 7.38 0.09 12.29
CA VAL A 112 7.42 -0.29 13.71
C VAL A 112 6.23 -1.17 14.07
N ALA A 113 5.02 -0.81 13.62
CA ALA A 113 3.82 -1.63 13.81
C ALA A 113 3.87 -2.98 13.07
N SER A 114 4.61 -3.06 11.96
CA SER A 114 4.84 -4.28 11.18
C SER A 114 5.99 -5.15 11.70
N GLY A 115 6.82 -4.64 12.62
CA GLY A 115 8.03 -5.30 13.13
C GLY A 115 9.23 -5.23 12.18
N LYS A 116 9.29 -4.18 11.35
CA LYS A 116 10.36 -3.85 10.39
C LYS A 116 11.37 -2.87 11.03
N ASN A 117 12.35 -2.39 10.26
CA ASN A 117 13.36 -1.44 10.73
C ASN A 117 13.32 -0.12 9.92
N PRO A 118 12.84 1.01 10.47
CA PRO A 118 12.67 2.30 9.77
C PRO A 118 13.99 3.07 9.59
N LEU A 119 15.04 2.35 9.22
CA LEU A 119 16.42 2.77 8.96
C LEU A 119 17.12 1.81 7.97
N ASP A 120 16.37 1.02 7.19
CA ASP A 120 16.86 0.06 6.19
C ASP A 120 15.90 0.00 4.96
N PRO A 121 16.07 0.88 3.96
CA PRO A 121 15.11 1.07 2.86
C PRO A 121 15.00 -0.11 1.87
N ASP A 122 15.74 -1.20 2.11
CA ASP A 122 15.62 -2.49 1.42
C ASP A 122 14.64 -3.47 2.14
N ASP A 123 14.18 -3.14 3.36
CA ASP A 123 13.16 -3.86 4.16
C ASP A 123 11.72 -3.49 3.70
N ASP A 124 11.53 -2.25 3.22
CA ASP A 124 10.30 -1.64 2.73
C ASP A 124 9.33 -2.47 1.88
N SER A 125 8.04 -2.19 2.08
CA SER A 125 6.95 -2.76 1.28
C SER A 125 6.75 -2.03 -0.07
N GLU A 126 7.80 -1.93 -0.91
CA GLU A 126 7.83 -1.27 -2.25
C GLU A 126 6.78 -0.14 -2.43
N ALA A 127 7.01 1.02 -1.80
CA ALA A 127 6.33 2.31 -2.01
C ALA A 127 4.91 2.25 -2.61
N GLY A 128 3.99 1.54 -1.93
CA GLY A 128 2.55 1.50 -2.21
C GLY A 128 2.13 1.45 -3.68
N ALA A 129 2.74 0.60 -4.51
CA ALA A 129 2.38 0.26 -5.90
C ALA A 129 1.55 1.32 -6.68
N ALA A 130 2.13 2.49 -6.95
CA ALA A 130 1.43 3.60 -7.62
C ALA A 130 0.75 3.20 -8.95
N ALA A 131 -0.58 3.22 -8.97
CA ALA A 131 -1.40 2.77 -10.08
C ALA A 131 -2.28 3.89 -10.67
N SER A 132 -2.63 3.77 -11.95
CA SER A 132 -3.44 4.76 -12.66
C SER A 132 -4.55 4.13 -13.48
N VAL A 133 -5.69 4.82 -13.53
CA VAL A 133 -6.87 4.43 -14.33
C VAL A 133 -7.28 5.62 -15.21
N SER A 134 -7.20 5.43 -16.53
CA SER A 134 -7.53 6.46 -17.52
C SER A 134 -9.05 6.54 -17.71
N LEU A 135 -9.67 7.60 -17.21
CA LEU A 135 -11.12 7.81 -17.30
C LEU A 135 -11.47 8.70 -18.49
N GLN A 136 -12.50 8.32 -19.24
CA GLN A 136 -13.07 9.10 -20.33
C GLN A 136 -14.25 9.94 -19.85
N LYS A 137 -14.55 11.07 -20.49
CA LYS A 137 -15.80 11.82 -20.24
C LYS A 137 -17.03 10.92 -20.45
N GLY A 138 -17.96 10.96 -19.50
CA GLY A 138 -19.12 10.07 -19.44
C GLY A 138 -18.91 8.89 -18.48
N TRP A 139 -19.65 7.81 -18.70
CA TRP A 139 -19.63 6.63 -17.83
C TRP A 139 -18.42 5.73 -18.06
N ASN A 140 -17.70 5.43 -16.98
CA ASN A 140 -16.63 4.46 -16.93
C ASN A 140 -17.00 3.37 -15.91
N LEU A 141 -16.59 2.11 -16.16
CA LEU A 141 -16.76 0.99 -15.23
C LEU A 141 -15.38 0.53 -14.73
N ILE A 142 -15.07 0.86 -13.49
CA ILE A 142 -13.72 0.72 -12.93
C ILE A 142 -13.69 -0.17 -11.68
N SER A 143 -12.50 -0.62 -11.31
CA SER A 143 -12.17 -1.13 -9.98
C SER A 143 -11.00 -0.33 -9.41
N LEU A 144 -10.70 -0.51 -8.12
CA LEU A 144 -9.43 -0.02 -7.59
C LEU A 144 -8.32 -1.03 -7.96
N PRO A 145 -7.27 -0.63 -8.70
CA PRO A 145 -6.19 -1.53 -9.13
C PRO A 145 -5.20 -1.89 -8.01
N VAL A 146 -5.27 -1.19 -6.88
CA VAL A 146 -4.51 -1.39 -5.63
C VAL A 146 -5.42 -1.18 -4.42
N SER A 147 -4.97 -1.57 -3.22
CA SER A 147 -5.69 -1.35 -1.96
C SER A 147 -5.22 -0.05 -1.29
N PRO A 148 -5.96 1.08 -1.38
CA PRO A 148 -5.53 2.34 -0.79
C PRO A 148 -5.55 2.28 0.74
N ALA A 149 -4.60 2.97 1.39
CA ALA A 149 -4.52 3.07 2.85
C ALA A 149 -5.81 3.62 3.50
N SER A 150 -6.54 4.49 2.79
CA SER A 150 -7.89 4.89 3.15
C SER A 150 -8.87 4.70 2.00
N ALA A 151 -9.91 3.90 2.25
CA ALA A 151 -11.00 3.65 1.30
C ALA A 151 -11.98 4.85 1.16
N ALA A 152 -11.81 5.95 1.89
CA ALA A 152 -12.69 7.11 1.83
C ALA A 152 -12.71 7.74 0.43
N ILE A 153 -13.90 8.03 -0.12
CA ILE A 153 -14.06 8.54 -1.50
C ILE A 153 -13.25 9.83 -1.75
N SER A 154 -13.17 10.72 -0.75
CA SER A 154 -12.36 11.94 -0.78
C SER A 154 -10.88 11.68 -1.04
N ASN A 155 -10.34 10.58 -0.50
CA ASN A 155 -8.93 10.26 -0.53
C ASN A 155 -8.62 9.48 -1.82
N VAL A 156 -9.40 8.44 -2.10
CA VAL A 156 -9.25 7.60 -3.31
C VAL A 156 -9.44 8.40 -4.60
N LEU A 157 -10.36 9.36 -4.63
CA LEU A 157 -10.63 10.19 -5.82
C LEU A 157 -10.04 11.60 -5.75
N SER A 158 -9.12 11.86 -4.81
CA SER A 158 -8.44 13.14 -4.62
C SER A 158 -7.86 13.70 -5.94
N SER A 159 -7.19 12.86 -6.73
CA SER A 159 -6.57 13.26 -8.00
C SER A 159 -7.56 13.64 -9.11
N ILE A 160 -8.86 13.38 -8.93
CA ILE A 160 -9.93 13.72 -9.89
C ILE A 160 -11.06 14.56 -9.28
N SER A 161 -10.81 15.17 -8.12
CA SER A 161 -11.80 15.97 -7.39
C SER A 161 -12.40 17.08 -8.27
N GLY A 162 -13.73 17.20 -8.27
CA GLY A 162 -14.48 18.12 -9.13
C GLY A 162 -14.63 17.71 -10.61
N TYR A 163 -14.07 16.57 -11.03
CA TYR A 163 -14.12 16.11 -12.43
C TYR A 163 -15.11 14.97 -12.70
N TYR A 164 -15.81 14.50 -11.68
CA TYR A 164 -16.95 13.57 -11.77
C TYR A 164 -18.23 14.21 -11.21
N SER A 165 -19.39 13.67 -11.57
CA SER A 165 -20.71 14.12 -11.06
C SER A 165 -21.40 13.10 -10.18
N VAL A 166 -21.24 11.80 -10.43
CA VAL A 166 -21.82 10.75 -9.58
C VAL A 166 -21.04 9.45 -9.68
N ILE A 167 -20.99 8.71 -8.58
CA ILE A 167 -20.45 7.35 -8.47
C ILE A 167 -21.60 6.41 -8.10
N TRP A 168 -21.65 5.22 -8.70
CA TRP A 168 -22.57 4.15 -8.30
C TRP A 168 -21.83 2.84 -8.03
N ALA A 169 -22.20 2.17 -6.94
CA ALA A 169 -21.80 0.82 -6.61
C ALA A 169 -23.02 -0.12 -6.56
N TYR A 170 -22.81 -1.42 -6.73
CA TYR A 170 -23.86 -2.43 -6.55
C TYR A 170 -23.36 -3.52 -5.61
N ARG A 171 -23.88 -3.55 -4.37
CA ARG A 171 -23.46 -4.48 -3.32
C ARG A 171 -24.68 -5.06 -2.59
N GLY A 172 -24.64 -6.36 -2.26
CA GLY A 172 -25.72 -7.03 -1.54
C GLY A 172 -27.09 -6.98 -2.24
N GLY A 173 -27.09 -6.98 -3.57
CA GLY A 173 -28.31 -6.86 -4.38
C GLY A 173 -28.91 -5.45 -4.47
N ARG A 174 -28.23 -4.43 -3.94
CA ARG A 174 -28.69 -3.03 -3.91
C ARG A 174 -27.70 -2.09 -4.59
N TRP A 175 -28.24 -1.10 -5.29
CA TRP A 175 -27.48 0.06 -5.71
C TRP A 175 -27.17 0.97 -4.53
N ARG A 176 -26.02 1.62 -4.58
CA ARG A 176 -25.62 2.73 -3.71
C ARG A 176 -25.03 3.85 -4.57
N MET A 177 -25.15 5.10 -4.13
CA MET A 177 -24.62 6.27 -4.84
C MET A 177 -23.80 7.21 -3.95
N TYR A 178 -22.87 7.91 -4.60
CA TYR A 178 -22.22 9.11 -4.07
C TYR A 178 -22.32 10.23 -5.09
N ASP A 179 -22.88 11.35 -4.66
CA ASP A 179 -23.00 12.61 -5.39
C ASP A 179 -22.40 13.71 -4.50
N PRO A 180 -21.29 14.36 -4.90
CA PRO A 180 -20.63 15.39 -4.09
C PRO A 180 -21.47 16.67 -3.96
N ASP A 181 -22.37 16.95 -4.90
CA ASP A 181 -23.31 18.08 -4.84
C ASP A 181 -24.58 17.73 -4.03
N SER A 182 -24.90 16.43 -3.89
CA SER A 182 -26.04 15.90 -3.13
C SER A 182 -25.64 14.94 -1.98
N PRO A 183 -24.81 15.35 -1.00
CA PRO A 183 -24.35 14.45 0.06
C PRO A 183 -25.50 13.88 0.92
N GLY A 184 -26.60 14.62 1.08
CA GLY A 184 -27.80 14.14 1.80
C GLY A 184 -28.60 13.03 1.11
N LEU A 185 -28.23 12.66 -0.13
CA LEU A 185 -28.79 11.52 -0.88
C LEU A 185 -27.76 10.39 -1.08
N SER A 186 -26.55 10.54 -0.57
CA SER A 186 -25.44 9.59 -0.78
C SER A 186 -25.39 8.51 0.31
N ASP A 187 -25.34 7.24 -0.09
CA ASP A 187 -25.23 6.07 0.80
C ASP A 187 -23.99 5.19 0.51
N LEU A 188 -23.19 5.59 -0.50
CA LEU A 188 -21.83 5.10 -0.72
C LEU A 188 -20.84 6.08 -0.06
N SER A 189 -20.06 5.59 0.91
CA SER A 189 -19.06 6.38 1.65
C SER A 189 -17.60 5.99 1.35
N ALA A 190 -17.38 4.81 0.77
CA ALA A 190 -16.06 4.24 0.55
C ALA A 190 -15.95 3.52 -0.80
N LEU A 191 -14.75 3.59 -1.38
CA LEU A 191 -14.30 2.74 -2.47
C LEU A 191 -13.31 1.72 -1.89
N GLU A 192 -13.75 0.48 -1.75
CA GLU A 192 -12.91 -0.67 -1.39
C GLU A 192 -12.42 -1.41 -2.65
N PRO A 193 -11.26 -2.09 -2.59
CA PRO A 193 -10.82 -3.02 -3.64
C PRO A 193 -11.76 -4.23 -3.78
N GLY A 194 -11.60 -5.01 -4.86
CA GLY A 194 -12.42 -6.19 -5.18
C GLY A 194 -13.83 -5.88 -5.73
N TRP A 195 -14.34 -4.67 -5.52
CA TRP A 195 -15.62 -4.21 -6.07
C TRP A 195 -15.45 -3.41 -7.37
N GLY A 196 -16.51 -3.39 -8.17
CA GLY A 196 -16.62 -2.49 -9.33
C GLY A 196 -17.44 -1.24 -9.01
N TYR A 197 -17.17 -0.16 -9.74
CA TYR A 197 -17.82 1.14 -9.58
C TYR A 197 -18.10 1.75 -10.95
N TRP A 198 -19.28 2.36 -11.10
CA TRP A 198 -19.57 3.27 -12.20
C TRP A 198 -19.20 4.68 -11.77
N ILE A 199 -18.43 5.40 -12.59
CA ILE A 199 -18.14 6.83 -12.38
C ILE A 199 -18.51 7.63 -13.62
N ASN A 200 -19.34 8.67 -13.44
CA ASN A 200 -19.72 9.60 -14.51
C ASN A 200 -18.81 10.82 -14.51
N MET A 201 -17.92 10.90 -15.48
CA MET A 201 -16.90 11.94 -15.58
C MET A 201 -17.39 13.14 -16.40
N ASN A 202 -17.16 14.34 -15.88
CA ASN A 202 -17.49 15.61 -16.53
C ASN A 202 -16.46 15.97 -17.62
N ARG A 203 -15.20 15.52 -17.44
CA ARG A 203 -14.10 15.55 -18.42
C ARG A 203 -13.28 14.26 -18.35
N SER A 204 -12.57 13.89 -19.41
CA SER A 204 -11.58 12.80 -19.34
C SER A 204 -10.42 13.20 -18.40
N GLU A 205 -9.96 12.28 -17.55
CA GLU A 205 -8.88 12.51 -16.58
C GLU A 205 -8.21 11.20 -16.15
N THR A 206 -6.98 11.25 -15.66
CA THR A 206 -6.30 10.09 -15.06
C THR A 206 -6.48 10.05 -13.55
N LEU A 207 -7.21 9.03 -13.06
CA LEU A 207 -7.25 8.69 -11.64
C LEU A 207 -5.91 8.06 -11.22
N ARG A 208 -5.34 8.52 -10.11
CA ARG A 208 -4.09 8.02 -9.51
C ARG A 208 -4.37 7.53 -8.10
N ILE A 209 -3.91 6.33 -7.78
CA ILE A 209 -4.09 5.68 -6.48
C ILE A 209 -2.79 4.98 -6.10
N SER A 210 -2.23 5.30 -4.93
CA SER A 210 -1.23 4.47 -4.24
C SER A 210 -1.92 3.54 -3.24
N GLY A 211 -1.30 2.40 -2.95
CA GLY A 211 -1.86 1.36 -2.10
C GLY A 211 -1.17 0.01 -2.28
N SER A 212 -1.43 -0.91 -1.36
CA SER A 212 -0.81 -2.22 -1.33
C SER A 212 -1.40 -3.22 -2.35
N SER A 213 -0.69 -4.33 -2.54
CA SER A 213 -1.13 -5.51 -3.30
C SER A 213 -2.49 -6.03 -2.84
N VAL A 214 -3.26 -6.63 -3.75
CA VAL A 214 -4.73 -6.69 -3.62
C VAL A 214 -5.28 -8.08 -3.32
N SER A 215 -6.44 -8.10 -2.63
CA SER A 215 -7.21 -9.28 -2.21
C SER A 215 -7.18 -10.46 -3.19
N GLU A 216 -6.79 -11.62 -2.67
CA GLU A 216 -6.71 -12.90 -3.38
C GLU A 216 -8.10 -13.49 -3.74
N ALA A 217 -9.18 -13.02 -3.10
CA ALA A 217 -10.51 -13.62 -3.26
C ALA A 217 -11.66 -12.59 -3.25
N ILE A 218 -12.72 -12.91 -3.99
CA ILE A 218 -13.94 -12.09 -4.15
C ILE A 218 -15.18 -13.01 -4.02
N PRO A 219 -16.11 -12.75 -3.08
CA PRO A 219 -17.34 -13.51 -2.96
C PRO A 219 -18.36 -13.09 -4.03
N LEU A 220 -18.90 -14.05 -4.78
CA LEU A 220 -19.97 -13.87 -5.76
C LEU A 220 -21.28 -14.44 -5.22
N ALA A 221 -22.31 -13.59 -5.13
CA ALA A 221 -23.67 -14.01 -4.88
C ALA A 221 -24.32 -14.55 -6.18
N LYS A 222 -25.32 -15.42 -6.05
CA LYS A 222 -26.11 -15.86 -7.21
C LYS A 222 -26.83 -14.67 -7.87
N GLY A 223 -26.72 -14.55 -9.19
CA GLY A 223 -27.21 -13.41 -9.96
C GLY A 223 -26.09 -12.44 -10.33
N TRP A 224 -26.41 -11.15 -10.44
CA TRP A 224 -25.46 -10.12 -10.87
C TRP A 224 -24.57 -9.63 -9.72
N ASN A 225 -23.27 -9.59 -9.97
CA ASN A 225 -22.25 -9.04 -9.08
C ASN A 225 -21.46 -7.96 -9.83
N LEU A 226 -21.18 -6.83 -9.18
CA LEU A 226 -20.31 -5.79 -9.73
C LEU A 226 -18.97 -5.80 -8.97
N VAL A 227 -17.95 -6.37 -9.61
CA VAL A 227 -16.66 -6.72 -8.99
C VAL A 227 -15.49 -6.15 -9.78
N GLY A 228 -14.31 -6.07 -9.17
CA GLY A 228 -13.06 -5.74 -9.84
C GLY A 228 -12.25 -6.98 -10.17
N TYR A 229 -11.52 -6.97 -11.28
CA TYR A 229 -10.39 -7.89 -11.44
C TYR A 229 -9.14 -7.17 -10.96
N ASN A 230 -8.50 -7.69 -9.90
CA ASN A 230 -7.45 -6.96 -9.18
C ASN A 230 -6.11 -7.70 -9.12
N ALA A 231 -5.94 -8.78 -9.91
CA ALA A 231 -4.65 -9.45 -10.05
C ALA A 231 -3.66 -8.57 -10.84
N LEU A 232 -2.36 -8.73 -10.56
CA LEU A 232 -1.29 -7.95 -11.19
C LEU A 232 -1.23 -8.15 -12.71
N ASN A 233 -1.49 -9.38 -13.18
CA ASN A 233 -1.36 -9.79 -14.57
C ASN A 233 -2.70 -9.81 -15.31
N SER A 234 -2.71 -9.29 -16.54
CA SER A 234 -3.83 -9.49 -17.48
C SER A 234 -3.92 -10.96 -17.88
N GLN A 235 -5.09 -11.57 -17.75
CA GLN A 235 -5.33 -12.98 -18.12
C GLN A 235 -6.54 -13.13 -19.06
N PRO A 236 -6.61 -14.17 -19.89
CA PRO A 236 -7.84 -14.53 -20.61
C PRO A 236 -9.01 -14.74 -19.64
N VAL A 237 -10.24 -14.39 -20.04
CA VAL A 237 -11.42 -14.49 -19.14
C VAL A 237 -11.66 -15.91 -18.63
N SER A 238 -11.34 -16.93 -19.44
CA SER A 238 -11.42 -18.34 -19.07
C SER A 238 -10.50 -18.75 -17.92
N ASP A 239 -9.40 -18.03 -17.76
CA ASP A 239 -8.27 -18.41 -16.91
C ASP A 239 -8.33 -17.59 -15.62
N ALA A 240 -8.61 -16.28 -15.75
CA ALA A 240 -8.97 -15.38 -14.67
C ALA A 240 -10.13 -15.92 -13.82
N LEU A 241 -11.18 -16.48 -14.47
CA LEU A 241 -12.32 -17.11 -13.80
C LEU A 241 -12.18 -18.63 -13.65
N GLY A 242 -10.96 -19.17 -13.73
CA GLY A 242 -10.70 -20.61 -13.66
C GLY A 242 -11.18 -21.26 -12.35
N SER A 243 -11.06 -20.55 -11.22
CA SER A 243 -11.52 -21.00 -9.90
C SER A 243 -13.05 -21.10 -9.78
N VAL A 244 -13.81 -20.38 -10.62
CA VAL A 244 -15.29 -20.38 -10.67
C VAL A 244 -15.84 -20.90 -12.01
N LYS A 245 -15.05 -21.68 -12.74
CA LYS A 245 -15.41 -22.24 -14.05
C LYS A 245 -16.73 -23.01 -14.00
N GLY A 246 -17.68 -22.61 -14.84
CA GLY A 246 -19.04 -23.18 -14.88
C GLY A 246 -20.04 -22.61 -13.87
N LYS A 247 -19.59 -21.74 -12.95
CA LYS A 247 -20.45 -21.09 -11.93
C LYS A 247 -20.94 -19.69 -12.35
N TYR A 248 -20.72 -19.31 -13.61
CA TYR A 248 -21.19 -18.06 -14.21
C TYR A 248 -21.78 -18.29 -15.60
N VAL A 249 -22.67 -17.38 -16.01
CA VAL A 249 -23.38 -17.40 -17.29
C VAL A 249 -22.76 -16.42 -18.27
N SER A 250 -22.43 -15.20 -17.83
CA SER A 250 -21.74 -14.20 -18.65
C SER A 250 -21.00 -13.17 -17.79
N VAL A 251 -20.01 -12.53 -18.41
CA VAL A 251 -19.18 -11.45 -17.86
C VAL A 251 -19.28 -10.25 -18.78
N TRP A 252 -19.52 -9.06 -18.24
CA TRP A 252 -19.66 -7.83 -19.02
C TRP A 252 -18.79 -6.71 -18.45
N THR A 253 -18.25 -5.85 -19.30
CA THR A 253 -17.54 -4.61 -18.90
C THR A 253 -17.71 -3.53 -19.97
N ILE A 254 -17.18 -2.33 -19.75
CA ILE A 254 -17.11 -1.25 -20.74
C ILE A 254 -15.66 -0.82 -20.94
N ILE A 255 -15.18 -0.83 -22.19
CA ILE A 255 -13.81 -0.46 -22.55
C ILE A 255 -13.89 0.59 -23.67
N GLY A 256 -13.33 1.77 -23.45
CA GLY A 256 -13.40 2.88 -24.42
C GLY A 256 -14.82 3.34 -24.74
N GLY A 257 -15.75 3.24 -23.78
CA GLY A 257 -17.18 3.52 -23.98
C GLY A 257 -17.96 2.43 -24.72
N VAL A 258 -17.33 1.32 -25.11
CA VAL A 258 -17.98 0.20 -25.81
C VAL A 258 -18.17 -0.98 -24.85
N TRP A 259 -19.39 -1.52 -24.80
CA TRP A 259 -19.68 -2.74 -24.04
C TRP A 259 -18.90 -3.94 -24.59
N LYS A 260 -18.35 -4.74 -23.68
CA LYS A 260 -17.63 -5.99 -23.95
C LYS A 260 -18.25 -7.14 -23.16
N VAL A 261 -18.37 -8.30 -23.79
CA VAL A 261 -19.02 -9.48 -23.21
C VAL A 261 -18.21 -10.76 -23.39
N TYR A 262 -18.23 -11.63 -22.39
CA TYR A 262 -17.81 -13.03 -22.49
C TYR A 262 -18.95 -13.94 -22.02
N ASP A 263 -19.37 -14.84 -22.89
CA ASP A 263 -20.37 -15.87 -22.64
C ASP A 263 -19.79 -17.21 -23.12
N PRO A 264 -19.45 -18.15 -22.21
CA PRO A 264 -18.84 -19.43 -22.58
C PRO A 264 -19.79 -20.38 -23.32
N ALA A 265 -21.10 -20.11 -23.35
CA ALA A 265 -22.07 -20.82 -24.18
C ALA A 265 -22.24 -20.16 -25.56
N ASN A 266 -21.95 -18.87 -25.70
CA ASN A 266 -22.06 -18.10 -26.94
C ASN A 266 -20.72 -17.44 -27.36
N PRO A 267 -19.68 -18.23 -27.70
CA PRO A 267 -18.36 -17.70 -28.04
C PRO A 267 -18.38 -16.77 -29.27
N ASN A 268 -19.27 -17.00 -30.24
CA ASN A 268 -19.42 -16.14 -31.42
C ASN A 268 -19.98 -14.73 -31.11
N PHE A 269 -20.53 -14.53 -29.91
CA PHE A 269 -20.99 -13.23 -29.40
C PHE A 269 -19.98 -12.61 -28.42
N SER A 270 -18.93 -13.34 -28.05
CA SER A 270 -17.96 -12.93 -27.02
C SER A 270 -16.81 -12.12 -27.61
N ASP A 271 -16.64 -10.89 -27.14
CA ASP A 271 -15.57 -9.97 -27.55
C ASP A 271 -14.74 -9.39 -26.39
N LEU A 272 -15.07 -9.77 -25.15
CA LEU A 272 -14.19 -9.61 -23.98
C LEU A 272 -13.19 -10.77 -23.95
N ILE A 273 -11.95 -10.51 -24.38
CA ILE A 273 -10.90 -11.53 -24.52
C ILE A 273 -10.14 -11.75 -23.20
N SER A 274 -9.91 -10.68 -22.42
CA SER A 274 -9.12 -10.72 -21.19
C SER A 274 -9.70 -9.85 -20.08
N MET A 275 -9.31 -10.15 -18.84
CA MET A 275 -9.56 -9.32 -17.65
C MET A 275 -8.28 -8.55 -17.28
N GLN A 276 -8.42 -7.31 -16.82
CA GLN A 276 -7.34 -6.36 -16.58
C GLN A 276 -7.60 -5.52 -15.31
N ARG A 277 -6.53 -5.17 -14.58
CA ARG A 277 -6.64 -4.39 -13.35
C ARG A 277 -7.17 -2.98 -13.58
N GLY A 278 -7.98 -2.48 -12.65
CA GLY A 278 -8.61 -1.16 -12.72
C GLY A 278 -9.93 -1.10 -13.49
N TYR A 279 -10.35 -2.20 -14.15
CA TYR A 279 -11.67 -2.31 -14.78
C TYR A 279 -12.68 -3.00 -13.86
N GLY A 280 -13.92 -2.52 -13.89
CA GLY A 280 -15.04 -3.16 -13.22
C GLY A 280 -15.73 -4.17 -14.16
N TYR A 281 -16.26 -5.24 -13.59
CA TYR A 281 -16.88 -6.35 -14.30
C TYR A 281 -18.23 -6.72 -13.67
N TRP A 282 -19.23 -6.89 -14.51
CA TRP A 282 -20.52 -7.49 -14.17
C TRP A 282 -20.46 -8.99 -14.40
N ILE A 283 -20.45 -9.79 -13.34
CA ILE A 283 -20.47 -11.25 -13.43
C ILE A 283 -21.86 -11.75 -13.04
N HIS A 284 -22.53 -12.43 -13.98
CA HIS A 284 -23.79 -13.14 -13.69
C HIS A 284 -23.49 -14.57 -13.22
N ALA A 285 -23.39 -14.77 -11.92
CA ALA A 285 -23.11 -16.07 -11.31
C ALA A 285 -24.38 -16.96 -11.27
N SER A 286 -24.27 -18.21 -11.68
CA SER A 286 -25.39 -19.18 -11.71
C SER A 286 -25.73 -19.72 -10.30
N GLU A 287 -24.75 -19.72 -9.41
CA GLU A 287 -24.83 -20.04 -7.98
C GLU A 287 -23.90 -19.13 -7.17
N ALA A 288 -23.98 -19.17 -5.84
CA ALA A 288 -23.05 -18.44 -4.99
C ALA A 288 -21.71 -19.18 -4.89
N CYS A 289 -20.58 -18.46 -5.00
CA CYS A 289 -19.24 -19.04 -5.02
C CYS A 289 -18.17 -18.00 -4.63
N THR A 290 -16.94 -18.45 -4.38
CA THR A 290 -15.79 -17.56 -4.16
C THR A 290 -14.90 -17.60 -5.39
N TRP A 291 -14.64 -16.42 -5.96
CA TRP A 291 -13.69 -16.22 -7.04
C TRP A 291 -12.31 -15.92 -6.47
N THR A 292 -11.43 -16.91 -6.47
CA THR A 292 -10.00 -16.73 -6.18
C THR A 292 -9.30 -16.21 -7.44
N LEU A 293 -8.51 -15.15 -7.29
CA LEU A 293 -7.66 -14.57 -8.33
C LEU A 293 -6.34 -15.35 -8.41
N ASN A 294 -5.76 -15.44 -9.62
CA ASN A 294 -4.48 -16.10 -9.91
C ASN A 294 -3.53 -15.12 -10.63
#